data_AF-A0A530BL61-F1
#
_entry.id   AF-A0A530BL61-F1
#
_cell.length_a   1.000
_cell.length_b   1.000
_cell.length_c   1.000
_cell.angle_alpha   90.00
_cell.angle_beta   90.00
_cell.angle_gamma   90.00
#
_symmetry.space_group_name_H-M   'P 1'
#
loop_
_entity.id
_entity.type
_entity.pdbx_description
1 polymer ?
#
loop_
_entity_poly.entity_id
_entity_poly.type
_entity_poly.pdbx_seq_one_letter_code
_entity_poly.pdbx_strand_id
1 'polypeptide(L)' 'MQWLDSVAGPGYVAAILWTFAALILLVVVLLVIKVVRNLTFGTFVAGGRNRKTRLAVMDATAVD' A
#
# COMPACT_ATOMS: atom_id res chain seq x y z
N MET A 1 -15.49 36.36 7.16
CA MET A 1 -16.38 35.26 7.63
C MET A 1 -17.81 35.41 7.13
N GLN A 2 -18.38 36.62 7.12
CA GLN A 2 -19.76 36.88 6.66
C GLN A 2 -20.07 36.47 5.20
N TRP A 3 -19.07 36.44 4.31
CA TRP A 3 -19.27 36.02 2.91
C TRP A 3 -19.45 34.50 2.72
N LEU A 4 -18.98 33.68 3.68
CA LEU A 4 -19.20 32.23 3.71
C LEU A 4 -20.60 31.89 4.20
N ASP A 5 -21.11 32.64 5.18
CA ASP A 5 -22.47 32.49 5.70
C ASP A 5 -23.53 32.74 4.62
N SER A 6 -23.28 33.70 3.70
CA SER A 6 -24.21 34.04 2.61
C SER A 6 -24.27 33.02 1.47
N VAL A 7 -23.26 32.17 1.30
CA VAL A 7 -23.19 31.18 0.21
C VAL A 7 -23.52 29.77 0.70
N ALA A 8 -23.18 29.47 1.95
CA ALA A 8 -23.12 28.09 2.41
C ALA A 8 -24.26 27.74 3.39
N GLY A 9 -24.84 28.70 4.11
CA GLY A 9 -25.83 28.42 5.14
C GLY A 9 -25.22 27.68 6.37
N PRO A 10 -25.90 27.71 7.52
CA PRO A 10 -25.30 27.35 8.82
C PRO A 10 -24.83 25.89 8.96
N GLY A 11 -25.21 24.98 8.05
CA GLY A 11 -24.81 23.57 8.08
C GLY A 11 -23.59 23.23 7.24
N TYR A 12 -23.19 24.08 6.29
CA TYR A 12 -22.24 23.67 5.25
C TYR A 12 -20.79 23.79 5.70
N VAL A 13 -20.48 24.74 6.60
CA VAL A 13 -19.17 24.81 7.27
C VAL A 13 -18.90 23.52 8.04
N ALA A 14 -19.90 23.03 8.79
CA ALA A 14 -19.79 21.76 9.49
C ALA A 14 -19.58 20.59 8.52
N ALA A 15 -20.35 20.53 7.42
CA ALA A 15 -20.21 19.49 6.41
C ALA A 15 -18.80 19.47 5.77
N ILE A 16 -18.26 20.64 5.43
CA ILE A 16 -16.90 20.77 4.89
C ILE A 16 -15.87 20.24 5.88
N LEU A 17 -15.95 20.65 7.16
CA LEU A 17 -15.00 20.21 8.19
C LEU A 17 -15.05 18.70 8.41
N TRP A 18 -16.25 18.12 8.49
CA TRP A 18 -16.42 16.68 8.60
C TRP A 18 -15.89 15.92 7.38
N THR A 19 -16.07 16.48 6.18
CA THR A 19 -15.52 15.91 4.95
C THR A 19 -14.00 15.91 4.99
N PHE A 20 -13.38 17.03 5.37
CA PHE A 20 -11.92 17.11 5.54
C PHE A 20 -11.41 16.11 6.58
N ALA A 21 -12.09 16.00 7.72
CA ALA A 21 -11.75 15.01 8.75
C ALA A 21 -11.85 13.57 8.22
N ALA A 22 -12.90 13.26 7.47
CA ALA A 22 -13.08 11.93 6.86
C ALA A 22 -11.98 11.62 5.82
N LEU A 23 -11.56 12.61 5.02
CA LEU A 23 -10.46 12.44 4.06
C LEU A 23 -9.13 12.17 4.77
N ILE A 24 -8.84 12.87 5.86
CA ILE A 24 -7.64 12.62 6.67
C ILE A 24 -7.66 11.20 7.25
N LEU A 25 -8.80 10.79 7.84
CA LEU A 25 -8.98 9.45 8.39
C LEU A 25 -8.76 8.38 7.31
N LEU A 26 -9.32 8.58 6.10
CA LEU A 26 -9.14 7.66 4.98
C LEU A 26 -7.65 7.51 4.61
N VAL A 27 -6.90 8.62 4.53
CA VAL A 27 -5.46 8.59 4.24
C VAL A 27 -4.71 7.79 5.31
N VAL A 28 -5.02 8.00 6.59
CA VAL A 28 -4.41 7.24 7.70
C VAL A 28 -4.68 5.75 7.56
N VAL A 29 -5.92 5.35 7.29
CA VAL A 29 -6.31 3.95 7.09
C VAL A 29 -5.54 3.34 5.90
N LEU A 30 -5.47 4.04 4.77
CA LEU A 30 -4.75 3.57 3.60
C LEU A 30 -3.24 3.42 3.87
N LEU A 31 -2.63 4.32 4.65
CA LEU A 31 -1.24 4.21 5.07
C LEU A 31 -1.02 2.97 5.95
N VAL A 32 -1.89 2.72 6.93
CA VAL A 32 -1.82 1.52 7.77
C VAL A 32 -1.91 0.26 6.91
N ILE A 33 -2.90 0.19 6.01
CA ILE A 33 -3.05 -0.95 5.09
C ILE A 33 -1.81 -1.12 4.23
N LYS A 34 -1.26 -0.02 3.69
CA LYS A 34 -0.05 -0.03 2.86
C LYS A 34 1.16 -0.59 3.63
N VAL A 35 1.35 -0.16 4.88
CA VAL A 35 2.43 -0.65 5.74
C VAL A 35 2.25 -2.13 6.03
N VAL A 36 1.08 -2.55 6.50
CA VAL A 36 0.80 -3.96 6.79
C VAL A 36 0.99 -4.83 5.54
N ARG A 37 0.48 -4.40 4.38
CA ARG A 37 0.68 -5.13 3.12
C ARG A 37 2.15 -5.22 2.73
N ASN A 38 2.94 -4.17 2.93
CA ASN A 38 4.37 -4.21 2.60
C ASN A 38 5.18 -5.10 3.56
N LEU A 39 4.73 -5.26 4.81
CA LEU A 39 5.40 -6.12 5.79
C LEU A 39 5.07 -7.60 5.60
N THR A 40 3.86 -7.95 5.13
CA THR A 40 3.44 -9.36 4.97
C THR A 40 4.07 -10.07 3.75
N PHE A 41 4.70 -9.35 2.82
CA PHE A 41 5.30 -9.93 1.59
C PHE A 41 6.83 -9.75 1.51
N GLY A 42 7.50 -9.61 2.66
CA GLY A 42 8.89 -9.18 2.75
C GLY A 42 10.02 -10.22 2.63
N THR A 43 9.78 -11.54 2.45
CA THR A 43 10.90 -12.52 2.48
C THR A 43 10.92 -13.66 1.45
N PHE A 44 9.95 -13.82 0.56
CA PHE A 44 10.10 -14.85 -0.50
C PHE A 44 11.14 -14.47 -1.56
N VAL A 45 11.58 -13.21 -1.61
CA VAL A 45 12.59 -12.74 -2.57
C VAL A 45 13.86 -12.19 -1.88
N ALA A 46 13.84 -11.92 -0.57
CA ALA A 46 15.06 -11.67 0.20
C ALA A 46 15.91 -12.95 0.41
N GLY A 47 15.33 -14.15 0.26
CA GLY A 47 16.02 -15.44 0.36
C GLY A 47 16.22 -16.21 -0.96
N GLY A 48 15.76 -15.66 -2.11
CA GLY A 48 15.60 -16.44 -3.35
C GLY A 48 16.59 -16.11 -4.48
N ARG A 49 17.11 -14.88 -4.55
CA ARG A 49 17.98 -14.44 -5.67
C ARG A 49 19.42 -15.00 -5.62
N ASN A 50 19.80 -15.66 -4.52
CA ASN A 50 21.09 -16.35 -4.37
C ASN A 50 20.97 -17.89 -4.34
N ARG A 51 19.80 -18.45 -4.67
CA ARG A 51 19.79 -19.85 -5.11
C ARG A 51 20.24 -19.83 -6.56
N LYS A 52 21.56 -19.84 -6.78
CA LYS A 52 22.11 -20.35 -8.03
C LYS A 52 21.34 -21.63 -8.28
N THR A 53 20.49 -21.66 -9.30
CA THR A 53 19.90 -22.90 -9.78
C THR A 53 21.11 -23.75 -10.11
N ARG A 54 21.50 -24.65 -9.19
CA ARG A 54 22.39 -25.74 -9.54
C ARG A 54 21.52 -26.56 -10.47
N LEU A 55 21.56 -26.19 -11.75
CA LEU A 55 21.43 -27.10 -12.87
C LEU A 55 22.43 -28.20 -12.53
N ALA A 56 21.94 -29.18 -11.77
CA ALA A 56 22.60 -30.44 -11.61
C ALA A 56 22.65 -30.95 -13.04
N VAL A 57 23.85 -30.89 -13.60
CA VAL A 57 24.23 -31.61 -14.81
C VAL A 57 23.82 -33.05 -14.52
N MET A 58 22.64 -33.41 -15.04
CA MET A 58 22.18 -34.79 -15.07
C MET A 58 23.16 -35.51 -15.97
N ASP A 59 23.96 -36.36 -15.35
CA ASP A 59 24.87 -37.35 -15.89
C ASP A 59 24.66 -37.63 -17.39
N ALA A 60 25.52 -37.04 -18.23
CA ALA A 60 25.66 -37.47 -19.61
C ALA A 60 26.58 -38.69 -19.60
N THR A 61 26.02 -39.88 -19.41
CA THR A 61 26.71 -41.12 -19.73
C THR A 61 26.94 -41.16 -21.24
N ALA A 62 28.22 -41.15 -21.65
CA ALA A 62 28.60 -41.38 -23.04
C ALA A 62 28.41 -42.86 -23.36
N VAL A 63 27.59 -43.17 -24.36
CA VAL A 63 27.49 -44.51 -24.95
C VAL A 63 28.29 -44.48 -26.24
N ASP A 64 29.36 -45.28 -26.29
CA ASP A 64 30.20 -45.57 -27.47
C ASP A 64 29.42 -46.36 -28.53
#